data_AF-K8ESF5-F1
#
_entry.id   AF-K8ESF5-F1
#
_cell.length_a   1.000
_cell.length_b   1.000
_cell.length_c   1.000
_cell.angle_alpha   90.00
_cell.angle_beta   90.00
_cell.angle_gamma   90.00
#
_symmetry.space_group_name_H-M   'P 1'
#
loop_
_entity.id
_entity.type
_entity.pdbx_description
1 polymer ?
#
loop_
_entity_poly.entity_id
_entity_poly.type
_entity_poly.pdbx_seq_one_letter_code
_entity_poly.pdbx_strand_id
1 'polypeptide(L)'
;MKNKLKVGLFSVLVILLIVITLPSKADAATWVIDNDAAAGQPGSSGITGGSWSYRGGGMFNDHRINYGNGSYAWNTHGIGNSGRMNAYAYINNRDFVGMGNYYFVVNGSSMGVSKIINQNTAPGGYNYIGTINNVSARTNYHIMLNNAGGGAIGADAVQFTQ
;
A
#
# COMPACT_ATOMS: atom_id res chain seq x y z
N MET A 1 -62.34 -14.05 -6.04
CA MET A 1 -61.20 -13.76 -5.13
C MET A 1 -59.95 -14.65 -5.33
N LYS A 2 -59.86 -15.55 -6.32
CA LYS A 2 -58.73 -16.51 -6.42
C LYS A 2 -57.48 -16.02 -7.19
N ASN A 3 -57.53 -14.88 -7.88
CA ASN A 3 -56.40 -14.41 -8.72
C ASN A 3 -55.41 -13.48 -8.01
N LYS A 4 -55.75 -12.92 -6.84
CA LYS A 4 -54.87 -11.98 -6.12
C LYS A 4 -53.71 -12.66 -5.38
N LEU A 5 -53.81 -13.96 -5.09
CA LEU A 5 -52.78 -14.71 -4.34
C LEU A 5 -51.56 -15.10 -5.20
N LYS A 6 -51.76 -15.32 -6.51
CA LYS A 6 -50.68 -15.75 -7.43
C LYS A 6 -49.71 -14.62 -7.80
N VAL A 7 -50.18 -13.37 -7.79
CA VAL A 7 -49.36 -12.20 -8.10
C VAL A 7 -48.35 -11.92 -6.99
N GLY A 8 -48.71 -12.14 -5.72
CA GLY A 8 -47.82 -11.91 -4.58
C GLY A 8 -46.60 -12.84 -4.54
N LEU A 9 -46.78 -14.13 -4.85
CA LEU A 9 -45.69 -15.10 -4.79
C LEU A 9 -44.65 -14.89 -5.90
N PHE A 10 -45.10 -14.51 -7.10
CA PHE A 10 -44.20 -14.24 -8.23
C PHE A 10 -43.37 -12.98 -8.01
N SER A 11 -43.97 -11.92 -7.46
CA SER A 11 -43.26 -10.68 -7.13
C SER A 11 -42.19 -10.88 -6.06
N VAL A 12 -42.46 -11.69 -5.03
CA VAL A 12 -41.46 -12.02 -4.00
C VAL A 12 -40.30 -12.82 -4.59
N LEU A 13 -40.57 -13.77 -5.49
CA LEU A 13 -39.53 -14.58 -6.13
C LEU A 13 -38.61 -13.73 -7.03
N VAL A 14 -39.17 -12.79 -7.79
CA VAL A 14 -38.39 -11.89 -8.66
C VAL A 14 -37.50 -10.94 -7.84
N ILE A 15 -38.00 -10.41 -6.73
CA ILE A 15 -37.19 -9.57 -5.83
C ILE A 15 -36.07 -10.39 -5.19
N LEU A 16 -36.35 -11.62 -4.75
CA LEU A 16 -35.32 -12.51 -4.19
C LEU A 16 -34.22 -12.83 -5.23
N LEU A 17 -34.61 -13.06 -6.49
CA LEU A 17 -33.67 -13.33 -7.57
C LEU A 17 -32.74 -12.14 -7.86
N ILE A 18 -33.28 -10.91 -7.84
CA ILE A 18 -32.50 -9.68 -8.06
C ILE A 18 -31.48 -9.47 -6.94
N VAL A 19 -31.85 -9.73 -5.69
CA VAL A 19 -30.95 -9.59 -4.52
C VAL A 19 -29.81 -10.62 -4.55
N ILE A 20 -30.05 -11.83 -5.07
CA ILE A 20 -29.02 -12.89 -5.18
C ILE A 20 -28.04 -12.62 -6.33
N THR A 21 -28.44 -11.86 -7.36
CA THR A 21 -27.58 -11.56 -8.52
C THR A 21 -26.72 -10.30 -8.39
N LEU A 22 -26.79 -9.58 -7.28
CA LEU A 22 -25.89 -8.44 -7.10
C LEU A 22 -24.45 -8.97 -7.02
N PRO A 23 -23.56 -8.57 -7.95
CA PRO A 23 -22.17 -8.97 -7.86
C PRO A 23 -21.62 -8.44 -6.54
N SER A 24 -21.17 -9.35 -5.68
CA SER A 24 -20.38 -8.95 -4.52
C SER A 24 -19.15 -8.23 -5.06
N LYS A 25 -19.05 -6.92 -4.84
CA LYS A 25 -17.77 -6.24 -4.95
C LYS A 25 -16.87 -6.90 -3.91
N ALA A 26 -15.98 -7.78 -4.35
CA ALA A 26 -14.90 -8.22 -3.50
C ALA A 26 -14.10 -6.96 -3.17
N ASP A 27 -14.11 -6.55 -1.91
CA ASP A 27 -13.30 -5.42 -1.47
C ASP A 27 -11.83 -5.77 -1.72
N ALA A 28 -11.10 -4.81 -2.32
CA ALA A 28 -9.69 -4.97 -2.57
C ALA A 28 -8.96 -5.15 -1.24
N ALA A 29 -8.22 -6.25 -1.11
CA ALA A 29 -7.46 -6.51 0.10
C ALA A 29 -6.35 -5.47 0.23
N THR A 30 -6.25 -4.85 1.39
CA THR A 30 -5.31 -3.74 1.64
C THR A 30 -4.40 -4.09 2.81
N TRP A 31 -3.09 -3.95 2.60
CA TRP A 31 -2.07 -4.14 3.63
C TRP A 31 -1.23 -2.88 3.75
N VAL A 32 -1.08 -2.39 4.98
CA VAL A 32 -0.29 -1.19 5.28
C VAL A 32 0.83 -1.56 6.22
N ILE A 33 2.05 -1.12 5.90
CA ILE A 33 3.24 -1.30 6.73
C ILE A 33 3.78 0.08 7.07
N ASP A 34 3.82 0.38 8.36
CA ASP A 34 4.25 1.66 8.91
C ASP A 34 5.79 1.80 8.95
N ASN A 35 6.35 3.00 9.15
CA ASN A 35 7.80 3.20 9.29
C ASN A 35 8.36 2.52 10.53
N ASP A 36 7.58 2.33 11.59
CA ASP A 36 8.02 1.64 12.80
C ASP A 36 7.08 0.45 13.09
N ALA A 37 6.95 -0.41 12.07
CA ALA A 37 5.99 -1.50 12.05
C ALA A 37 6.15 -2.42 13.28
N ALA A 38 5.13 -2.41 14.14
CA ALA A 38 5.09 -3.24 15.34
C ALA A 38 4.87 -4.73 15.00
N ALA A 39 5.18 -5.61 15.95
CA ALA A 39 4.88 -7.03 15.83
C ALA A 39 3.38 -7.26 15.56
N GLY A 40 3.06 -8.16 14.63
CA GLY A 40 1.70 -8.48 14.22
C GLY A 40 1.15 -7.65 13.06
N GLN A 41 1.89 -6.63 12.59
CA GLN A 41 1.59 -5.95 11.33
C GLN A 41 1.86 -6.86 10.10
N PRO A 42 1.27 -6.55 8.92
CA PRO A 42 1.41 -7.37 7.71
C PRO A 42 2.84 -7.38 7.11
N GLY A 43 3.79 -6.73 7.77
CA GLY A 43 5.18 -6.68 7.38
C GLY A 43 6.06 -6.10 8.47
N SER A 44 7.31 -5.85 8.12
CA SER A 44 8.32 -5.18 8.92
C SER A 44 8.87 -3.99 8.15
N SER A 45 9.52 -3.06 8.85
CA SER A 45 10.17 -1.92 8.24
C SER A 45 11.46 -1.59 8.98
N GLY A 46 12.35 -0.85 8.32
CA GLY A 46 13.59 -0.45 8.96
C GLY A 46 14.59 0.26 8.06
N ILE A 47 15.59 0.80 8.74
CA ILE A 47 16.72 1.50 8.14
C ILE A 47 17.65 0.48 7.48
N THR A 48 17.89 0.63 6.19
CA THR A 48 18.84 -0.19 5.42
C THR A 48 20.13 0.57 5.10
N GLY A 49 20.14 1.90 5.26
CA GLY A 49 21.36 2.70 5.13
C GLY A 49 21.18 4.15 5.57
N GLY A 50 22.29 4.77 5.98
CA GLY A 50 22.34 6.16 6.43
C GLY A 50 21.81 6.37 7.86
N SER A 51 21.81 7.63 8.30
CA SER A 51 21.35 8.03 9.65
C SER A 51 19.94 8.62 9.57
N TRP A 52 18.97 7.93 10.18
CA TRP A 52 17.58 8.37 10.21
C TRP A 52 17.16 8.82 11.60
N SER A 53 16.50 9.96 11.67
CA SER A 53 15.93 10.49 12.90
C SER A 53 14.46 10.13 12.98
N TYR A 54 14.02 9.64 14.14
CA TYR A 54 12.60 9.56 14.44
C TYR A 54 12.02 10.95 14.69
N ARG A 55 10.82 11.18 14.15
CA ARG A 55 10.02 12.38 14.40
C ARG A 55 8.58 11.89 14.54
N GLY A 56 7.95 12.01 15.70
CA GLY A 56 6.64 11.37 15.82
C GLY A 56 5.90 11.43 17.14
N GLY A 57 4.60 11.10 17.03
CA GLY A 57 3.55 11.04 18.05
C GLY A 57 2.39 10.06 17.72
N GLY A 58 2.65 8.93 17.04
CA GLY A 58 1.68 7.84 16.78
C GLY A 58 1.59 7.41 15.31
N MET A 59 0.87 6.30 15.04
CA MET A 59 0.75 5.64 13.71
C MET A 59 0.28 6.60 12.61
N PHE A 60 1.01 6.68 11.48
CA PHE A 60 0.82 7.62 10.36
C PHE A 60 0.95 9.11 10.72
N ASN A 61 1.44 9.41 11.91
CA ASN A 61 1.76 10.75 12.41
C ASN A 61 3.20 10.80 12.95
N ASP A 62 3.91 9.68 12.87
CA ASP A 62 5.33 9.56 13.03
C ASP A 62 5.98 9.17 11.71
N HIS A 63 7.27 9.45 11.62
CA HIS A 63 8.06 9.17 10.45
C HIS A 63 9.53 9.14 10.80
N ARG A 64 10.30 8.56 9.88
CA ARG A 64 11.75 8.64 9.87
C ARG A 64 12.16 9.66 8.81
N ILE A 65 13.10 10.53 9.15
CA ILE A 65 13.68 11.50 8.22
C ILE A 65 15.20 11.35 8.14
N ASN A 66 15.75 11.47 6.94
CA ASN A 66 17.18 11.45 6.69
C ASN A 66 17.58 12.68 5.86
N TYR A 67 18.58 13.43 6.32
CA TYR A 67 19.06 14.68 5.70
C TYR A 67 20.26 14.47 4.76
N GLY A 68 20.72 13.24 4.57
CA GLY A 68 21.83 12.87 3.70
C GLY A 68 21.47 11.68 2.81
N ASN A 69 22.47 10.83 2.52
CA ASN A 69 22.23 9.61 1.77
C ASN A 69 21.67 8.54 2.70
N GLY A 70 20.45 8.10 2.40
CA GLY A 70 19.71 7.15 3.21
C GLY A 70 18.97 6.12 2.37
N SER A 71 18.77 4.96 2.96
CA SER A 71 17.90 3.90 2.45
C SER A 71 16.98 3.42 3.57
N TYR A 72 15.70 3.23 3.22
CA TYR A 72 14.67 2.68 4.10
C TYR A 72 13.93 1.56 3.37
N ALA A 73 13.50 0.54 4.10
CA ALA A 73 12.76 -0.56 3.52
C ALA A 73 11.52 -0.95 4.31
N TRP A 74 10.51 -1.42 3.59
CA TRP A 74 9.33 -2.09 4.11
C TRP A 74 9.22 -3.46 3.46
N ASN A 75 9.06 -4.51 4.25
CA ASN A 75 9.05 -5.90 3.82
C ASN A 75 7.73 -6.54 4.22
N THR A 76 7.02 -7.12 3.27
CA THR A 76 5.76 -7.81 3.55
C THR A 76 6.03 -9.19 4.14
N HIS A 77 5.16 -9.69 5.01
CA HIS A 77 5.18 -11.08 5.49
C HIS A 77 4.09 -11.91 4.78
N GLY A 78 4.40 -12.44 3.59
CA GLY A 78 3.49 -13.30 2.83
C GLY A 78 2.08 -12.71 2.68
N ILE A 79 1.97 -11.59 1.97
CA ILE A 79 0.68 -10.90 1.81
C ILE A 79 -0.03 -11.30 0.52
N GLY A 80 -1.35 -11.42 0.61
CA GLY A 80 -2.26 -11.51 -0.53
C GLY A 80 -2.44 -12.90 -1.14
N ASN A 81 -3.26 -12.90 -2.18
CA ASN A 81 -3.47 -14.01 -3.09
C ASN A 81 -2.54 -13.88 -4.29
N SER A 82 -2.39 -14.96 -5.05
CA SER A 82 -1.68 -14.87 -6.32
C SER A 82 -2.43 -13.98 -7.30
N GLY A 83 -1.73 -13.12 -8.05
CA GLY A 83 -2.38 -12.24 -9.02
C GLY A 83 -1.68 -10.90 -9.23
N ARG A 84 -2.43 -9.81 -9.14
CA ARG A 84 -1.95 -8.44 -9.34
C ARG A 84 -1.98 -7.69 -8.02
N MET A 85 -0.99 -6.82 -7.76
CA MET A 85 -0.94 -6.01 -6.55
C MET A 85 -0.39 -4.63 -6.89
N ASN A 86 -1.03 -3.58 -6.39
CA ASN A 86 -0.56 -2.21 -6.54
C ASN A 86 0.19 -1.79 -5.29
N ALA A 87 1.32 -1.10 -5.47
CA ALA A 87 2.15 -0.58 -4.40
C ALA A 87 2.08 0.95 -4.34
N TYR A 88 2.03 1.49 -3.13
CA TYR A 88 1.94 2.92 -2.85
C TYR A 88 2.88 3.30 -1.69
N ALA A 89 3.38 4.54 -1.70
CA ALA A 89 4.07 5.16 -0.58
C ALA A 89 3.24 6.30 0.00
N TYR A 90 3.12 6.37 1.32
CA TYR A 90 2.47 7.48 2.00
C TYR A 90 3.44 8.66 2.13
N ILE A 91 2.99 9.84 1.72
CA ILE A 91 3.76 11.08 1.79
C ILE A 91 2.81 12.14 2.32
N ASN A 92 3.01 12.62 3.54
CA ASN A 92 2.13 13.66 4.10
C ASN A 92 2.86 14.65 5.02
N ASN A 93 4.20 14.70 4.92
CA ASN A 93 5.01 15.60 5.74
C ASN A 93 5.76 16.63 4.87
N ARG A 94 5.65 17.91 5.24
CA ARG A 94 6.29 19.04 4.55
C ARG A 94 7.82 19.03 4.62
N ASP A 95 8.40 18.33 5.58
CA ASP A 95 9.86 18.25 5.74
C ASP A 95 10.48 17.26 4.74
N PHE A 96 9.65 16.50 4.00
CA PHE A 96 10.09 15.57 2.97
C PHE A 96 10.37 16.32 1.66
N VAL A 97 11.53 16.95 1.57
CA VAL A 97 11.89 17.83 0.45
C VAL A 97 12.76 17.15 -0.60
N GLY A 98 12.93 15.84 -0.54
CA GLY A 98 13.74 15.07 -1.50
C GLY A 98 13.14 15.05 -2.90
N MET A 99 13.92 15.47 -3.91
CA MET A 99 13.39 15.76 -5.25
C MET A 99 13.51 14.60 -6.26
N GLY A 100 14.17 13.50 -5.88
CA GLY A 100 14.52 12.39 -6.77
C GLY A 100 14.58 11.07 -6.03
N ASN A 101 13.59 10.80 -5.19
CA ASN A 101 13.60 9.63 -4.33
C ASN A 101 13.11 8.42 -5.11
N TYR A 102 13.95 7.38 -5.16
CA TYR A 102 13.60 6.18 -5.89
C TYR A 102 12.92 5.18 -4.96
N TYR A 103 11.71 4.79 -5.36
CA TYR A 103 10.97 3.69 -4.77
C TYR A 103 11.08 2.49 -5.70
N PHE A 104 11.59 1.38 -5.17
CA PHE A 104 11.69 0.11 -5.89
C PHE A 104 10.88 -0.95 -5.15
N VAL A 105 10.06 -1.70 -5.87
CA VAL A 105 9.47 -2.92 -5.35
C VAL A 105 10.28 -4.11 -5.82
N VAL A 106 10.83 -4.88 -4.88
CA VAL A 106 11.65 -6.07 -5.14
C VAL A 106 10.90 -7.31 -4.69
N ASN A 107 11.02 -8.38 -5.46
CA ASN A 107 10.58 -9.72 -5.11
C ASN A 107 11.81 -10.64 -5.12
N GLY A 108 12.30 -11.02 -3.94
CA GLY A 108 13.51 -11.83 -3.82
C GLY A 108 14.71 -11.16 -4.51
N SER A 109 15.22 -11.79 -5.58
CA SER A 109 16.35 -11.28 -6.37
C SER A 109 15.96 -10.44 -7.59
N SER A 110 14.66 -10.26 -7.86
CA SER A 110 14.17 -9.56 -9.06
C SER A 110 13.53 -8.23 -8.71
N MET A 111 13.97 -7.15 -9.38
CA MET A 111 13.30 -5.86 -9.33
C MET A 111 11.96 -5.95 -10.09
N GLY A 112 10.85 -5.74 -9.39
CA GLY A 112 9.51 -5.85 -9.94
C GLY A 112 9.05 -4.56 -10.63
N VAL A 113 9.00 -3.45 -9.89
CA VAL A 113 8.64 -2.13 -10.42
C VAL A 113 9.44 -1.03 -9.73
N SER A 114 9.56 0.13 -10.36
CA SER A 114 10.21 1.29 -9.75
C SER A 114 9.55 2.60 -10.15
N LYS A 115 9.66 3.59 -9.28
CA LYS A 115 9.14 4.95 -9.50
C LYS A 115 10.02 5.97 -8.80
N ILE A 116 10.35 7.04 -9.51
CA ILE A 116 10.87 8.25 -8.88
C ILE A 116 9.69 9.08 -8.39
N ILE A 117 9.68 9.42 -7.10
CA ILE A 117 8.71 10.32 -6.51
C ILE A 117 9.47 11.51 -5.92
N ASN A 118 9.09 12.72 -6.35
CA ASN A 118 9.55 13.95 -5.72
C ASN A 118 8.66 14.22 -4.50
N GLN A 119 9.20 13.96 -3.30
CA GLN A 119 8.42 14.12 -2.06
C GLN A 119 8.07 15.59 -1.77
N ASN A 120 8.86 16.54 -2.27
CA ASN A 120 8.60 17.96 -2.10
C ASN A 120 7.31 18.42 -2.81
N THR A 121 6.97 17.77 -3.92
CA THR A 121 5.83 18.16 -4.78
C THR A 121 4.73 17.10 -4.88
N ALA A 122 4.94 15.93 -4.29
CA ALA A 122 3.93 14.87 -4.30
C ALA A 122 2.69 15.31 -3.51
N PRO A 123 1.48 14.98 -3.98
CA PRO A 123 0.28 15.22 -3.20
C PRO A 123 0.32 14.45 -1.86
N GLY A 124 -0.26 15.06 -0.83
CA GLY A 124 -0.45 14.41 0.46
C GLY A 124 -1.25 13.11 0.34
N GLY A 125 -0.78 12.03 0.96
CA GLY A 125 -1.43 10.72 0.98
C GLY A 125 -0.65 9.61 0.26
N TYR A 126 -1.37 8.58 -0.17
CA TYR A 126 -0.81 7.41 -0.86
C TYR A 126 -0.50 7.72 -2.33
N ASN A 127 0.78 7.75 -2.64
CA ASN A 127 1.33 7.98 -3.96
C ASN A 127 1.66 6.66 -4.64
N TYR A 128 1.14 6.46 -5.84
CA TYR A 128 1.29 5.21 -6.58
C TYR A 128 2.73 4.99 -7.08
N ILE A 129 3.30 3.83 -6.76
CA ILE A 129 4.62 3.40 -7.20
C ILE A 129 4.48 2.58 -8.50
N GLY A 130 3.67 1.53 -8.46
CA GLY A 130 3.53 0.63 -9.60
C GLY A 130 2.67 -0.60 -9.31
N THR A 131 2.39 -1.35 -10.38
CA THR A 131 1.66 -2.61 -10.33
C THR A 131 2.63 -3.77 -10.46
N ILE A 132 2.62 -4.66 -9.49
CA ILE A 132 3.33 -5.92 -9.51
C ILE A 132 2.38 -6.96 -10.13
N ASN A 133 2.80 -7.54 -11.25
CA ASN A 133 2.07 -8.63 -11.89
C ASN A 133 2.61 -9.97 -11.40
N ASN A 134 1.78 -11.01 -11.45
CA ASN A 134 2.14 -12.39 -11.08
C ASN A 134 2.65 -12.50 -9.64
N VAL A 135 1.98 -11.81 -8.73
CA VAL A 135 2.19 -11.96 -7.29
C VAL A 135 1.95 -13.40 -6.88
N SER A 136 2.75 -13.88 -5.95
CA SER A 136 2.60 -15.19 -5.32
C SER A 136 2.29 -14.98 -3.84
N ALA A 137 1.24 -15.64 -3.34
CA ALA A 137 0.77 -15.52 -1.96
C ALA A 137 1.82 -15.88 -0.89
N ARG A 138 2.90 -16.57 -1.27
CA ARG A 138 3.96 -17.04 -0.34
C ARG A 138 5.24 -16.21 -0.43
N THR A 139 5.23 -15.13 -1.20
CA THR A 139 6.42 -14.38 -1.52
C THR A 139 6.45 -13.06 -0.79
N ASN A 140 7.62 -12.70 -0.26
CA ASN A 140 7.83 -11.40 0.36
C ASN A 140 8.17 -10.37 -0.70
N TYR A 141 7.55 -9.20 -0.58
CA TYR A 141 7.79 -8.04 -1.41
C TYR A 141 8.42 -6.95 -0.56
N HIS A 142 9.36 -6.23 -1.14
CA HIS A 142 10.14 -5.22 -0.46
C HIS A 142 9.94 -3.89 -1.18
N ILE A 143 9.52 -2.85 -0.49
CA ILE A 143 9.65 -1.48 -1.01
C ILE A 143 10.92 -0.89 -0.44
N MET A 144 11.83 -0.47 -1.31
CA MET A 144 13.04 0.26 -0.94
C MET A 144 12.91 1.71 -1.38
N LEU A 145 13.12 2.62 -0.43
CA LEU A 145 13.27 4.05 -0.65
C LEU A 145 14.76 4.39 -0.61
N ASN A 146 15.29 4.99 -1.68
CA ASN A 146 16.66 5.50 -1.74
C ASN A 146 16.67 7.00 -2.05
N ASN A 147 17.51 7.77 -1.35
CA ASN A 147 17.80 9.15 -1.73
C ASN A 147 18.68 9.17 -2.99
N ALA A 148 18.25 9.84 -4.04
CA ALA A 148 19.09 10.11 -5.21
C ALA A 148 18.96 11.54 -5.74
N GLY A 149 18.16 12.39 -5.09
CA GLY A 149 17.81 13.73 -5.58
C GLY A 149 18.31 14.87 -4.71
N GLY A 150 19.01 14.59 -3.61
CA GLY A 150 19.34 15.60 -2.60
C GLY A 150 18.10 16.07 -1.83
N GLY A 151 18.34 16.77 -0.71
CA GLY A 151 17.29 17.16 0.23
C GLY A 151 16.94 16.05 1.22
N ALA A 152 16.11 16.40 2.22
CA ALA A 152 15.69 15.48 3.25
C ALA A 152 14.63 14.51 2.73
N ILE A 153 14.83 13.21 2.96
CA ILE A 153 13.90 12.16 2.55
C ILE A 153 13.15 11.62 3.76
N GLY A 154 11.87 11.33 3.56
CA GLY A 154 10.98 10.79 4.59
C GLY A 154 10.55 9.36 4.32
N ALA A 155 10.47 8.57 5.39
CA ALA A 155 9.87 7.25 5.41
C ALA A 155 8.74 7.25 6.43
N ASP A 156 7.53 6.97 5.96
CA ASP A 156 6.29 6.91 6.75
C ASP A 156 5.70 5.51 6.49
N ALA A 157 4.52 5.39 5.89
CA ALA A 157 3.95 4.10 5.53
C ALA A 157 4.07 3.70 4.04
N VAL A 158 3.89 2.41 3.76
CA VAL A 158 3.59 1.89 2.43
C VAL A 158 2.29 1.09 2.44
N GLN A 159 1.62 1.04 1.30
CA GLN A 159 0.39 0.28 1.12
C GLN A 159 0.48 -0.64 -0.10
N PHE A 160 -0.07 -1.83 0.06
CA PHE A 160 -0.33 -2.79 -1.01
C PHE A 160 -1.84 -3.01 -1.14
N THR A 161 -2.36 -2.95 -2.36
CA THR A 161 -3.77 -3.28 -2.64
C THR A 161 -3.89 -4.33 -3.73
N GLN A 162 -4.83 -5.26 -3.56
CA GLN A 162 -5.10 -6.34 -4.50
C GLN A 162 -6.60 -6.48 -4.79
#